data_AF-A0AAD6FV75-F1
#
_entry.id   AF-A0AAD6FV75-F1
#
_cell.length_a   1.000
_cell.length_b   1.000
_cell.length_c   1.000
_cell.angle_alpha   90.00
_cell.angle_beta   90.00
_cell.angle_gamma   90.00
#
_symmetry.space_group_name_H-M   'P 1'
#
loop_
_entity.id
_entity.type
_entity.pdbx_description
1 polymer ?
#
loop_
_entity_poly.entity_id
_entity_poly.type
_entity_poly.pdbx_seq_one_letter_code
_entity_poly.pdbx_strand_id
1 'polypeptide(L)'
;MSQRQNQEQHRQEEARRAVRERQQQAGLRHEDSFERKRLLRQVKEELRDRQVEAALIQAEDMELRELELKLKSAYLNKERAAQIAEHEAMRLETMCEREEAKEHLHKILSEKMEAKRQQQEEMERVREELHSEEQEEAHRQKEIKEMEKKIRHRLTMQQTCQEQMAFKEMRRQAEKDEEEAFRKIMMAKFAEDDRLEQMNAQKRRMKQLEHKREVEKLIEDRRRQHEADKELEAKEKAIEEERQALRRQIIEEERQRLLKRHATKLLGYLPKGLLREDDLQHFDEDFRKNFEKRPADISSEDGWEDDQ
;
A
#
# COMPACT_ATOMS: atom_id res chain seq x y z
N MET A 1 182.30 97.75 82.64
CA MET A 1 181.05 97.66 83.41
C MET A 1 179.95 98.52 82.77
N SER A 2 179.54 98.24 81.53
CA SER A 2 178.28 98.80 80.97
C SER A 2 177.86 98.05 79.69
N GLN A 3 177.95 96.72 79.72
CA GLN A 3 177.45 95.82 78.67
C GLN A 3 176.18 95.09 79.12
N ARG A 4 175.78 95.21 80.39
CA ARG A 4 174.60 94.52 80.94
C ARG A 4 173.33 95.37 80.91
N GLN A 5 173.40 96.69 81.07
CA GLN A 5 172.21 97.55 81.08
C GLN A 5 171.58 97.76 79.68
N ASN A 6 172.36 97.79 78.60
CA ASN A 6 171.81 97.93 77.24
C ASN A 6 171.10 96.67 76.72
N GLN A 7 171.44 95.48 77.24
CA GLN A 7 170.80 94.23 76.81
C GLN A 7 169.43 94.01 77.49
N GLU A 8 169.17 94.63 78.64
CA GLU A 8 167.87 94.52 79.32
C GLU A 8 166.80 95.45 78.74
N GLN A 9 167.16 96.65 78.26
CA GLN A 9 166.19 97.56 77.62
C GLN A 9 165.68 97.03 76.27
N HIS A 10 166.53 96.38 75.47
CA HIS A 10 166.12 95.81 74.17
C HIS A 10 165.11 94.67 74.34
N ARG A 11 165.20 93.88 75.43
CA ARG A 11 164.23 92.82 75.74
C ARG A 11 162.86 93.36 76.15
N GLN A 12 162.81 94.52 76.82
CA GLN A 12 161.54 95.10 77.24
C GLN A 12 160.74 95.73 76.08
N GLU A 13 161.41 96.30 75.06
CA GLU A 13 160.73 96.83 73.87
C GLU A 13 160.22 95.72 72.93
N GLU A 14 160.96 94.62 72.77
CA GLU A 14 160.51 93.47 71.98
C GLU A 14 159.25 92.81 72.57
N ALA A 15 159.14 92.73 73.90
CA ALA A 15 157.96 92.18 74.57
C ALA A 15 156.69 93.00 74.28
N ARG A 16 156.79 94.33 74.14
CA ARG A 16 155.63 95.21 73.84
C ARG A 16 155.19 95.13 72.38
N ARG A 17 156.10 94.89 71.43
CA ARG A 17 155.74 94.65 70.02
C ARG A 17 155.03 93.30 69.84
N ALA A 18 155.50 92.26 70.52
CA ALA A 18 154.91 90.92 70.45
C ALA A 18 153.45 90.85 70.95
N VAL A 19 153.05 91.72 71.89
CA VAL A 19 151.66 91.75 72.40
C VAL A 19 150.69 92.43 71.42
N ARG A 20 151.12 93.48 70.70
CA ARG A 20 150.27 94.16 69.71
C ARG A 20 150.04 93.32 68.46
N GLU A 21 151.06 92.60 67.99
CA GLU A 21 150.92 91.63 66.89
C GLU A 21 149.96 90.50 67.26
N ARG A 22 149.97 90.02 68.50
CA ARG A 22 149.04 88.98 68.97
C ARG A 22 147.58 89.43 68.95
N GLN A 23 147.28 90.68 69.29
CA GLN A 23 145.90 91.19 69.25
C GLN A 23 145.38 91.40 67.82
N GLN A 24 146.22 91.85 66.88
CA GLN A 24 145.82 91.99 65.47
C GLN A 24 145.69 90.63 64.76
N GLN A 25 146.55 89.65 65.09
CA GLN A 25 146.40 88.28 64.58
C GLN A 25 145.17 87.55 65.14
N ALA A 26 144.66 87.93 66.31
CA ALA A 26 143.46 87.32 66.88
C ALA A 26 142.16 87.79 66.19
N GLY A 27 142.09 89.05 65.73
CA GLY A 27 140.93 89.59 65.01
C GLY A 27 140.75 88.99 63.61
N LEU A 28 141.82 88.93 62.82
CA LEU A 28 141.81 88.35 61.46
C LEU A 28 141.44 86.85 61.46
N ARG A 29 141.86 86.10 62.49
CA ARG A 29 141.49 84.69 62.66
C ARG A 29 140.01 84.49 62.97
N HIS A 30 139.34 85.49 63.56
CA HIS A 30 137.93 85.38 63.92
C HIS A 30 137.01 85.72 62.73
N GLU A 31 137.41 86.65 61.87
CA GLU A 31 136.74 86.96 60.59
C GLU A 31 136.89 85.81 59.58
N ASP A 32 138.10 85.26 59.41
CA ASP A 32 138.36 84.08 58.57
C ASP A 32 137.60 82.83 59.05
N SER A 33 137.43 82.67 60.36
CA SER A 33 136.65 81.57 60.95
C SER A 33 135.14 81.71 60.70
N PHE A 34 134.63 82.95 60.67
CA PHE A 34 133.23 83.22 60.39
C PHE A 34 132.90 83.04 58.91
N GLU A 35 133.74 83.53 58.00
CA GLU A 35 133.55 83.34 56.55
C GLU A 35 133.69 81.88 56.12
N ARG A 36 134.67 81.13 56.67
CA ARG A 36 134.79 79.68 56.44
C ARG A 36 133.56 78.93 56.91
N LYS A 37 132.98 79.29 58.06
CA LYS A 37 131.72 78.69 58.55
C LYS A 37 130.52 79.05 57.67
N ARG A 38 130.49 80.23 57.04
CA ARG A 38 129.43 80.63 56.10
C ARG A 38 129.51 79.83 54.80
N LEU A 39 130.69 79.73 54.20
CA LEU A 39 130.93 78.93 52.99
C LEU A 39 130.69 77.43 53.24
N LEU A 40 131.10 76.89 54.40
CA LEU A 40 130.79 75.52 54.78
C LEU A 40 129.29 75.26 55.00
N ARG A 41 128.51 76.28 55.39
CA ARG A 41 127.04 76.16 55.45
C ARG A 41 126.45 76.18 54.05
N GLN A 42 126.89 77.09 53.18
CA GLN A 42 126.44 77.17 51.79
C GLN A 42 126.72 75.86 51.04
N VAL A 43 127.94 75.32 51.13
CA VAL A 43 128.29 74.03 50.51
C VAL A 43 127.50 72.87 51.12
N LYS A 44 127.19 72.90 52.44
CA LYS A 44 126.35 71.87 53.07
C LYS A 44 124.88 71.98 52.69
N GLU A 45 124.36 73.19 52.48
CA GLU A 45 123.01 73.44 51.98
C GLU A 45 122.92 72.99 50.53
N GLU A 46 123.84 73.38 49.65
CA GLU A 46 123.89 72.92 48.25
C GLU A 46 123.99 71.39 48.13
N LEU A 47 124.73 70.73 49.03
CA LEU A 47 124.85 69.27 49.03
C LEU A 47 123.58 68.58 49.55
N ARG A 48 122.84 69.22 50.47
CA ARG A 48 121.50 68.79 50.89
C ARG A 48 120.49 68.99 49.79
N ASP A 49 120.53 70.13 49.11
CA ASP A 49 119.62 70.46 48.00
C ASP A 49 119.83 69.48 46.85
N ARG A 50 121.08 69.15 46.49
CA ARG A 50 121.36 68.08 45.51
C ARG A 50 120.89 66.70 45.96
N GLN A 51 120.97 66.39 47.24
CA GLN A 51 120.45 65.11 47.77
C GLN A 51 118.91 65.07 47.71
N VAL A 52 118.25 66.19 47.99
CA VAL A 52 116.79 66.34 47.87
C VAL A 52 116.35 66.27 46.41
N GLU A 53 117.03 66.98 45.50
CA GLU A 53 116.79 66.92 44.06
C GLU A 53 117.00 65.50 43.50
N ALA A 54 118.09 64.83 43.87
CA ALA A 54 118.32 63.44 43.46
C ALA A 54 117.25 62.49 44.00
N ALA A 55 116.74 62.71 45.22
CA ALA A 55 115.65 61.91 45.78
C ALA A 55 114.30 62.19 45.11
N LEU A 56 114.01 63.44 44.72
CA LEU A 56 112.83 63.81 43.95
C LEU A 56 112.84 63.17 42.56
N ILE A 57 113.97 63.26 41.84
CA ILE A 57 114.13 62.61 40.53
C ILE A 57 113.97 61.09 40.65
N GLN A 58 114.54 60.48 41.70
CA GLN A 58 114.35 59.05 41.95
C GLN A 58 112.89 58.69 42.26
N ALA A 59 112.15 59.53 42.98
CA ALA A 59 110.73 59.31 43.24
C ALA A 59 109.90 59.45 41.95
N GLU A 60 110.16 60.49 41.14
CA GLU A 60 109.52 60.70 39.84
C GLU A 60 109.78 59.53 38.87
N ASP A 61 111.02 59.03 38.81
CA ASP A 61 111.39 57.86 38.01
C ASP A 61 110.67 56.58 38.47
N MET A 62 110.46 56.42 39.79
CA MET A 62 109.72 55.29 40.34
C MET A 62 108.21 55.39 40.02
N GLU A 63 107.62 56.57 40.10
CA GLU A 63 106.23 56.83 39.71
C GLU A 63 106.00 56.59 38.21
N LEU A 64 106.93 57.05 37.36
CA LEU A 64 106.91 56.77 35.92
C LEU A 64 106.97 55.27 35.62
N ARG A 65 107.84 54.52 36.31
CA ARG A 65 107.91 53.05 36.17
C ARG A 65 106.63 52.36 36.62
N GLU A 66 106.02 52.82 37.70
CA GLU A 66 104.72 52.29 38.16
C GLU A 66 103.61 52.57 37.14
N LEU A 67 103.54 53.78 36.60
CA LEU A 67 102.57 54.15 35.56
C LEU A 67 102.78 53.34 34.30
N GLU A 68 104.03 53.09 33.87
CA GLU A 68 104.32 52.21 32.76
C GLU A 68 103.85 50.77 33.00
N LEU A 69 104.04 50.22 34.21
CA LEU A 69 103.58 48.87 34.55
C LEU A 69 102.05 48.78 34.61
N LYS A 70 101.39 49.81 35.14
CA LYS A 70 99.92 49.94 35.14
C LYS A 70 99.38 50.05 33.71
N LEU A 71 100.05 50.81 32.84
CA LEU A 71 99.70 50.93 31.44
C LEU A 71 99.90 49.61 30.69
N LYS A 72 101.06 48.96 30.85
CA LYS A 72 101.37 47.65 30.24
C LYS A 72 100.38 46.57 30.70
N SER A 73 100.04 46.51 31.99
CA SER A 73 99.04 45.57 32.51
C SER A 73 97.62 45.89 32.03
N ALA A 74 97.24 47.16 31.92
CA ALA A 74 95.96 47.56 31.34
C ALA A 74 95.83 47.18 29.86
N TYR A 75 96.89 47.37 29.06
CA TYR A 75 96.92 46.91 27.66
C TYR A 75 96.81 45.38 27.57
N LEU A 76 97.60 44.64 28.35
CA LEU A 76 97.53 43.17 28.40
C LEU A 76 96.15 42.67 28.85
N ASN A 77 95.53 43.33 29.83
CA ASN A 77 94.18 42.99 30.28
C ASN A 77 93.13 43.30 29.22
N LYS A 78 93.28 44.40 28.48
CA LYS A 78 92.40 44.76 27.36
C LYS A 78 92.52 43.76 26.21
N GLU A 79 93.73 43.35 25.85
CA GLU A 79 93.98 42.33 24.83
C GLU A 79 93.40 40.98 25.25
N ARG A 80 93.59 40.57 26.51
CA ARG A 80 92.97 39.35 27.04
C ARG A 80 91.45 39.43 27.02
N ALA A 81 90.87 40.56 27.41
CA ALA A 81 89.41 40.75 27.36
C ALA A 81 88.88 40.72 25.93
N ALA A 82 89.60 41.32 24.96
CA ALA A 82 89.25 41.26 23.55
C ALA A 82 89.32 39.82 23.00
N GLN A 83 90.38 39.06 23.33
CA GLN A 83 90.51 37.66 22.94
C GLN A 83 89.41 36.78 23.54
N ILE A 84 89.02 37.02 24.79
CA ILE A 84 87.90 36.32 25.43
C ILE A 84 86.59 36.67 24.72
N ALA A 85 86.32 37.94 24.45
CA ALA A 85 85.12 38.38 23.75
C ALA A 85 85.03 37.83 22.33
N GLU A 86 86.14 37.78 21.57
CA GLU A 86 86.20 37.18 20.24
C GLU A 86 85.92 35.67 20.27
N HIS A 87 86.51 34.94 21.22
CA HIS A 87 86.24 33.51 21.38
C HIS A 87 84.80 33.23 21.82
N GLU A 88 84.24 34.06 22.70
CA GLU A 88 82.84 33.96 23.12
C GLU A 88 81.88 34.29 21.96
N ALA A 89 82.18 35.32 21.17
CA ALA A 89 81.41 35.67 19.98
C ALA A 89 81.41 34.54 18.95
N MET A 90 82.58 33.94 18.63
CA MET A 90 82.67 32.80 17.73
C MET A 90 81.90 31.57 18.25
N ARG A 91 81.93 31.34 19.57
CA ARG A 91 81.14 30.26 20.18
C ARG A 91 79.65 30.52 20.08
N LEU A 92 79.20 31.76 20.26
CA LEU A 92 77.80 32.13 20.11
C LEU A 92 77.33 32.04 18.65
N GLU A 93 78.15 32.47 17.69
CA GLU A 93 77.85 32.38 16.26
C GLU A 93 77.69 30.93 15.81
N THR A 94 78.64 30.05 16.17
CA THR A 94 78.52 28.61 15.88
C THR A 94 77.35 27.93 16.59
N MET A 95 76.87 28.46 17.73
CA MET A 95 75.65 27.98 18.37
C MET A 95 74.39 28.48 17.67
N CYS A 96 74.34 29.76 17.29
CA CYS A 96 73.24 30.34 16.52
C CYS A 96 73.06 29.61 15.19
N GLU A 97 74.14 29.40 14.42
CA GLU A 97 74.08 28.65 13.15
C GLU A 97 73.55 27.22 13.34
N ARG A 98 73.91 26.56 14.45
CA ARG A 98 73.40 25.22 14.79
C ARG A 98 71.94 25.25 15.20
N GLU A 99 71.49 26.28 15.90
CA GLU A 99 70.10 26.47 16.28
C GLU A 99 69.24 26.79 15.06
N GLU A 100 69.66 27.71 14.19
CA GLU A 100 69.01 28.04 12.92
C GLU A 100 68.91 26.82 12.00
N ALA A 101 69.97 26.01 11.90
CA ALA A 101 69.94 24.77 11.12
C ALA A 101 68.93 23.75 11.68
N LYS A 102 68.82 23.65 13.02
CA LYS A 102 67.81 22.79 13.67
C LYS A 102 66.41 23.33 13.44
N GLU A 103 66.19 24.63 13.59
CA GLU A 103 64.90 25.28 13.35
C GLU A 103 64.43 25.08 11.92
N HIS A 104 65.32 25.28 10.95
CA HIS A 104 65.03 25.03 9.54
C HIS A 104 64.65 23.56 9.28
N LEU A 105 65.39 22.62 9.89
CA LEU A 105 65.09 21.20 9.76
C LEU A 105 63.77 20.82 10.45
N HIS A 106 63.49 21.38 11.62
CA HIS A 106 62.21 21.22 12.32
C HIS A 106 61.05 21.76 11.48
N LYS A 107 61.20 22.93 10.87
CA LYS A 107 60.18 23.53 9.99
C LYS A 107 59.86 22.64 8.79
N ILE A 108 60.88 22.11 8.11
CA ILE A 108 60.68 21.19 6.99
C ILE A 108 59.99 19.90 7.47
N LEU A 109 60.37 19.38 8.63
CA LEU A 109 59.76 18.17 9.17
C LEU A 109 58.30 18.40 9.56
N SER A 110 57.96 19.54 10.19
CA SER A 110 56.58 19.87 10.52
C SER A 110 55.73 20.02 9.27
N GLU A 111 56.20 20.75 8.26
CA GLU A 111 55.51 20.91 6.98
C GLU A 111 55.25 19.55 6.29
N LYS A 112 56.25 18.65 6.27
CA LYS A 112 56.07 17.29 5.72
C LYS A 112 55.08 16.44 6.51
N MET A 113 55.06 16.58 7.84
CA MET A 113 54.13 15.85 8.71
C MET A 113 52.70 16.37 8.53
N GLU A 114 52.52 17.69 8.43
CA GLU A 114 51.23 18.31 8.17
C GLU A 114 50.70 17.95 6.79
N ALA A 115 51.53 18.01 5.74
CA ALA A 115 51.13 17.60 4.39
C ALA A 115 50.67 16.13 4.34
N LYS A 116 51.35 15.22 5.04
CA LYS A 116 50.92 13.81 5.14
C LYS A 116 49.60 13.65 5.88
N ARG A 117 49.38 14.41 6.96
CA ARG A 117 48.09 14.41 7.67
C ARG A 117 46.97 14.91 6.78
N GLN A 118 47.19 16.01 6.06
CA GLN A 118 46.21 16.54 5.11
C GLN A 118 45.88 15.52 4.02
N GLN A 119 46.86 14.85 3.44
CA GLN A 119 46.62 13.78 2.48
C GLN A 119 45.80 12.62 3.07
N GLN A 120 46.06 12.23 4.32
CA GLN A 120 45.29 11.20 4.99
C GLN A 120 43.84 11.65 5.23
N GLU A 121 43.65 12.87 5.72
CA GLU A 121 42.32 13.46 5.94
C GLU A 121 41.54 13.60 4.62
N GLU A 122 42.18 14.04 3.53
CA GLU A 122 41.56 14.11 2.20
C GLU A 122 41.14 12.72 1.70
N MET A 123 42.01 11.72 1.86
CA MET A 123 41.69 10.33 1.49
C MET A 123 40.57 9.75 2.35
N GLU A 124 40.51 10.10 3.64
CA GLU A 124 39.44 9.70 4.55
C GLU A 124 38.11 10.36 4.16
N ARG A 125 38.11 11.67 3.86
CA ARG A 125 36.92 12.38 3.36
C ARG A 125 36.37 11.75 2.08
N VAL A 126 37.23 11.46 1.11
CA VAL A 126 36.80 10.82 -0.15
C VAL A 126 36.21 9.43 0.10
N ARG A 127 36.74 8.67 1.08
CA ARG A 127 36.17 7.37 1.46
C ARG A 127 34.82 7.51 2.15
N GLU A 128 34.66 8.50 3.02
CA GLU A 128 33.40 8.80 3.70
C GLU A 128 32.33 9.25 2.69
N GLU A 129 32.70 10.13 1.76
CA GLU A 129 31.85 10.57 0.66
C GLU A 129 31.40 9.38 -0.20
N LEU A 130 32.34 8.56 -0.67
CA LEU A 130 32.02 7.36 -1.45
C LEU A 130 31.09 6.42 -0.69
N HIS A 131 31.34 6.19 0.60
CA HIS A 131 30.48 5.34 1.41
C HIS A 131 29.06 5.91 1.56
N SER A 132 28.94 7.22 1.73
CA SER A 132 27.64 7.89 1.80
C SER A 132 26.87 7.81 0.47
N GLU A 133 27.56 8.00 -0.66
CA GLU A 133 26.97 7.86 -1.99
C GLU A 133 26.52 6.43 -2.27
N GLU A 134 27.32 5.42 -1.93
CA GLU A 134 26.94 4.00 -2.05
C GLU A 134 25.69 3.68 -1.22
N GLN A 135 25.58 4.23 0.00
CA GLN A 135 24.39 4.09 0.82
C GLN A 135 23.17 4.75 0.16
N GLU A 136 23.30 5.99 -0.33
CA GLU A 136 22.23 6.68 -1.03
C GLU A 136 21.77 5.92 -2.27
N GLU A 137 22.70 5.41 -3.09
CA GLU A 137 22.37 4.59 -4.25
C GLU A 137 21.64 3.31 -3.85
N ALA A 138 22.09 2.65 -2.77
CA ALA A 138 21.39 1.48 -2.24
C ALA A 138 19.98 1.83 -1.78
N HIS A 139 19.75 3.00 -1.18
CA HIS A 139 18.43 3.50 -0.83
C HIS A 139 17.58 3.78 -2.08
N ARG A 140 18.11 4.47 -3.09
CA ARG A 140 17.41 4.70 -4.37
C ARG A 140 17.01 3.39 -5.04
N GLN A 141 17.89 2.39 -5.06
CA GLN A 141 17.57 1.07 -5.60
C GLN A 141 16.46 0.35 -4.81
N LYS A 142 16.42 0.50 -3.48
CA LYS A 142 15.33 -0.06 -2.65
C LYS A 142 14.00 0.60 -3.01
N GLU A 143 13.97 1.93 -3.13
CA GLU A 143 12.76 2.66 -3.54
C GLU A 143 12.26 2.24 -4.92
N ILE A 144 13.17 2.10 -5.91
CA ILE A 144 12.83 1.60 -7.24
C ILE A 144 12.21 0.20 -7.15
N LYS A 145 12.83 -0.71 -6.39
CA LYS A 145 12.30 -2.08 -6.20
C LYS A 145 10.93 -2.09 -5.51
N GLU A 146 10.69 -1.20 -4.55
CA GLU A 146 9.38 -1.07 -3.91
C GLU A 146 8.33 -0.53 -4.87
N MET A 147 8.68 0.47 -5.67
CA MET A 147 7.81 1.02 -6.72
C MET A 147 7.50 -0.03 -7.79
N GLU A 148 8.49 -0.80 -8.24
CA GLU A 148 8.28 -1.93 -9.14
C GLU A 148 7.33 -2.97 -8.53
N LYS A 149 7.49 -3.34 -7.25
CA LYS A 149 6.57 -4.27 -6.58
C LYS A 149 5.14 -3.74 -6.54
N LYS A 150 4.95 -2.44 -6.24
CA LYS A 150 3.63 -1.79 -6.27
C LYS A 150 3.02 -1.81 -7.68
N ILE A 151 3.81 -1.51 -8.71
CA ILE A 151 3.37 -1.54 -10.10
C ILE A 151 2.99 -2.97 -10.52
N ARG A 152 3.84 -3.96 -10.23
CA ARG A 152 3.59 -5.38 -10.51
C ARG A 152 2.31 -5.84 -9.80
N HIS A 153 2.14 -5.50 -8.53
CA HIS A 153 0.93 -5.85 -7.78
C HIS A 153 -0.32 -5.26 -8.43
N ARG A 154 -0.29 -3.97 -8.82
CA ARG A 154 -1.41 -3.32 -9.51
C ARG A 154 -1.73 -3.98 -10.85
N LEU A 155 -0.71 -4.32 -11.64
CA LEU A 155 -0.87 -5.04 -12.91
C LEU A 155 -1.49 -6.43 -12.70
N THR A 156 -1.01 -7.19 -11.72
CA THR A 156 -1.59 -8.50 -11.38
C THR A 156 -3.04 -8.36 -10.96
N MET A 157 -3.40 -7.37 -10.13
CA MET A 157 -4.80 -7.13 -9.74
C MET A 157 -5.69 -6.73 -10.91
N GLN A 158 -5.15 -5.98 -11.88
CA GLN A 158 -5.88 -5.63 -13.10
C GLN A 158 -6.10 -6.87 -13.97
N GLN A 159 -5.08 -7.70 -14.16
CA GLN A 159 -5.16 -8.95 -14.93
C GLN A 159 -6.16 -9.92 -14.29
N THR A 160 -6.08 -10.14 -12.97
CA THR A 160 -7.02 -11.03 -12.28
C THR A 160 -8.46 -10.53 -12.36
N CYS A 161 -8.69 -9.22 -12.29
CA CYS A 161 -10.01 -8.64 -12.49
C CYS A 161 -10.53 -8.90 -13.92
N GLN A 162 -9.68 -8.70 -14.95
CA GLN A 162 -10.02 -8.98 -16.34
C GLN A 162 -10.35 -10.47 -16.56
N GLU A 163 -9.53 -11.36 -16.03
CA GLU A 163 -9.75 -12.81 -16.08
C GLU A 163 -11.06 -13.22 -15.39
N GLN A 164 -11.35 -12.65 -14.21
CA GLN A 164 -12.60 -12.91 -13.49
C GLN A 164 -13.82 -12.43 -14.26
N MET A 165 -13.74 -11.26 -14.91
CA MET A 165 -14.84 -10.73 -15.73
C MET A 165 -15.06 -11.60 -16.96
N ALA A 166 -14.00 -12.00 -17.66
CA ALA A 166 -14.07 -12.92 -18.79
C ALA A 166 -14.65 -14.28 -18.38
N PHE A 167 -14.22 -14.83 -17.24
CA PHE A 167 -14.75 -16.08 -16.71
C PHE A 167 -16.25 -15.99 -16.37
N LYS A 168 -16.69 -14.88 -15.76
CA LYS A 168 -18.12 -14.64 -15.47
C LYS A 168 -18.95 -14.52 -16.75
N GLU A 169 -18.41 -13.87 -17.78
CA GLU A 169 -19.09 -13.74 -19.07
C GLU A 169 -19.22 -15.08 -19.78
N MET A 170 -18.16 -15.89 -19.79
CA MET A 170 -18.19 -17.26 -20.31
C MET A 170 -19.21 -18.12 -19.58
N ARG A 171 -19.28 -18.03 -18.25
CA ARG A 171 -20.31 -18.72 -17.46
C ARG A 171 -21.73 -18.28 -17.82
N ARG A 172 -21.96 -16.97 -17.93
CA ARG A 172 -23.27 -16.44 -18.32
C ARG A 172 -23.68 -16.90 -19.72
N GLN A 173 -22.74 -16.97 -20.65
CA GLN A 173 -23.03 -17.45 -22.00
C GLN A 173 -23.39 -18.95 -21.98
N ALA A 174 -22.63 -19.76 -21.25
CA ALA A 174 -22.95 -21.18 -21.08
C ALA A 174 -24.35 -21.39 -20.45
N GLU A 175 -24.69 -20.63 -19.40
CA GLU A 175 -26.02 -20.68 -18.77
C GLU A 175 -27.14 -20.30 -19.76
N LYS A 176 -26.92 -19.30 -20.62
CA LYS A 176 -27.88 -18.94 -21.69
C LYS A 176 -28.03 -20.06 -22.72
N ASP A 177 -26.92 -20.65 -23.15
CA ASP A 177 -26.94 -21.73 -24.13
C ASP A 177 -27.66 -22.97 -23.56
N GLU A 178 -27.45 -23.28 -22.27
CA GLU A 178 -28.19 -24.30 -21.52
C GLU A 178 -29.69 -23.98 -21.40
N GLU A 179 -30.05 -22.75 -21.05
CA GLU A 179 -31.45 -22.30 -21.01
C GLU A 179 -32.12 -22.41 -22.38
N GLU A 180 -31.45 -22.02 -23.46
CA GLU A 180 -31.97 -22.13 -24.81
C GLU A 180 -32.14 -23.59 -25.24
N ALA A 181 -31.18 -24.45 -24.91
CA ALA A 181 -31.29 -25.89 -25.13
C ALA A 181 -32.48 -26.47 -24.36
N PHE A 182 -32.63 -26.10 -23.09
CA PHE A 182 -33.77 -26.51 -22.27
C PHE A 182 -35.11 -26.04 -22.84
N ARG A 183 -35.20 -24.77 -23.25
CA ARG A 183 -36.40 -24.22 -23.91
C ARG A 183 -36.74 -24.99 -25.18
N LYS A 184 -35.76 -25.31 -26.03
CA LYS A 184 -35.98 -26.11 -27.25
C LYS A 184 -36.52 -27.50 -26.92
N ILE A 185 -35.93 -28.19 -25.94
CA ILE A 185 -36.40 -29.51 -25.48
C ILE A 185 -37.83 -29.41 -24.95
N MET A 186 -38.14 -28.39 -24.14
CA MET A 186 -39.49 -28.20 -23.60
C MET A 186 -40.52 -27.90 -24.68
N MET A 187 -40.20 -27.03 -25.64
CA MET A 187 -41.07 -26.75 -26.76
C MET A 187 -41.33 -28.01 -27.62
N ALA A 188 -40.31 -28.83 -27.85
CA ALA A 188 -40.46 -30.10 -28.57
C ALA A 188 -41.38 -31.07 -27.81
N LYS A 189 -41.19 -31.20 -26.49
CA LYS A 189 -42.05 -32.05 -25.66
C LYS A 189 -43.51 -31.60 -25.69
N PHE A 190 -43.77 -30.30 -25.52
CA PHE A 190 -45.14 -29.77 -25.60
C PHE A 190 -45.77 -30.02 -26.96
N ALA A 191 -45.03 -29.84 -28.06
CA ALA A 191 -45.53 -30.14 -29.39
C ALA A 191 -45.86 -31.63 -29.60
N GLU A 192 -45.05 -32.53 -29.02
CA GLU A 192 -45.32 -33.97 -29.03
C GLU A 192 -46.56 -34.33 -28.21
N ASP A 193 -46.69 -33.76 -27.00
CA ASP A 193 -47.84 -33.95 -26.12
C ASP A 193 -49.14 -33.44 -26.76
N ASP A 194 -49.12 -32.25 -27.36
CA ASP A 194 -50.26 -31.67 -28.09
C ASP A 194 -50.68 -32.56 -29.27
N ARG A 195 -49.72 -33.09 -30.03
CA ARG A 195 -49.99 -34.03 -31.13
C ARG A 195 -50.63 -35.32 -30.62
N LEU A 196 -50.14 -35.86 -29.51
CA LEU A 196 -50.71 -37.05 -28.88
C LEU A 196 -52.13 -36.78 -28.37
N GLU A 197 -52.37 -35.63 -27.75
CA GLU A 197 -53.69 -35.24 -27.26
C GLU A 197 -54.70 -35.12 -28.41
N GLN A 198 -54.33 -34.46 -29.51
CA GLN A 198 -55.17 -34.36 -30.71
C GLN A 198 -55.55 -35.74 -31.26
N MET A 199 -54.57 -36.65 -31.38
CA MET A 199 -54.81 -38.02 -31.84
C MET A 199 -55.71 -38.80 -30.87
N ASN A 200 -55.52 -38.64 -29.56
CA ASN A 200 -56.34 -39.28 -28.54
C ASN A 200 -57.76 -38.71 -28.51
N ALA A 201 -57.94 -37.40 -28.70
CA ALA A 201 -59.25 -36.77 -28.84
C ALA A 201 -59.99 -37.26 -30.10
N GLN A 202 -59.30 -37.37 -31.23
CA GLN A 202 -59.87 -37.94 -32.46
C GLN A 202 -60.28 -39.40 -32.26
N LYS A 203 -59.41 -40.24 -31.67
CA LYS A 203 -59.73 -41.64 -31.35
C LYS A 203 -60.95 -41.75 -30.43
N ARG A 204 -61.05 -40.90 -29.40
CA ARG A 204 -62.22 -40.85 -28.51
C ARG A 204 -63.51 -40.49 -29.28
N ARG A 205 -63.45 -39.47 -30.15
CA ARG A 205 -64.60 -39.08 -31.00
C ARG A 205 -65.02 -40.20 -31.94
N MET A 206 -64.08 -40.89 -32.58
CA MET A 206 -64.37 -42.01 -33.47
C MET A 206 -65.06 -43.16 -32.72
N LYS A 207 -64.53 -43.58 -31.56
CA LYS A 207 -65.17 -44.61 -30.73
C LYS A 207 -66.57 -44.21 -30.27
N GLN A 208 -66.78 -42.95 -29.88
CA GLN A 208 -68.10 -42.45 -29.53
C GLN A 208 -69.08 -42.51 -30.71
N LEU A 209 -68.63 -42.18 -31.93
CA LEU A 209 -69.45 -42.29 -33.13
C LEU A 209 -69.76 -43.75 -33.48
N GLU A 210 -68.80 -44.66 -33.31
CA GLU A 210 -69.01 -46.10 -33.49
C GLU A 210 -70.07 -46.62 -32.51
N HIS A 211 -69.95 -46.33 -31.22
CA HIS A 211 -70.95 -46.72 -30.23
C HIS A 211 -72.33 -46.09 -30.49
N LYS A 212 -72.38 -44.82 -30.95
CA LYS A 212 -73.65 -44.19 -31.35
C LYS A 212 -74.30 -44.92 -32.52
N ARG A 213 -73.54 -45.25 -33.56
CA ARG A 213 -74.02 -46.03 -34.71
C ARG A 213 -74.49 -47.42 -34.32
N GLU A 214 -73.78 -48.09 -33.41
CA GLU A 214 -74.18 -49.39 -32.87
C GLU A 214 -75.51 -49.30 -32.11
N VAL A 215 -75.68 -48.27 -31.27
CA VAL A 215 -76.94 -48.03 -30.54
C VAL A 215 -78.08 -47.67 -31.50
N GLU A 216 -77.85 -46.84 -32.50
CA GLU A 216 -78.85 -46.49 -33.53
C GLU A 216 -79.31 -47.74 -34.28
N LYS A 217 -78.39 -48.62 -34.70
CA LYS A 217 -78.74 -49.91 -35.31
C LYS A 217 -79.60 -50.77 -34.39
N LEU A 218 -79.26 -50.88 -33.11
CA LEU A 218 -80.07 -51.62 -32.14
C LEU A 218 -81.48 -51.03 -31.97
N ILE A 219 -81.62 -49.70 -32.03
CA ILE A 219 -82.93 -49.03 -31.97
C ILE A 219 -83.71 -49.29 -33.26
N GLU A 220 -83.08 -49.19 -34.43
CA GLU A 220 -83.71 -49.48 -35.73
C GLU A 220 -84.17 -50.94 -35.81
N ASP A 221 -83.34 -51.89 -35.40
CA ASP A 221 -83.70 -53.31 -35.38
C ASP A 221 -84.87 -53.58 -34.44
N ARG A 222 -84.90 -52.94 -33.25
CA ARG A 222 -86.05 -53.01 -32.34
C ARG A 222 -87.32 -52.41 -32.96
N ARG A 223 -87.21 -51.30 -33.69
CA ARG A 223 -88.36 -50.69 -34.39
C ARG A 223 -88.87 -51.60 -35.48
N ARG A 224 -87.98 -52.19 -36.30
CA ARG A 224 -88.34 -53.16 -37.34
C ARG A 224 -89.02 -54.39 -36.77
N GLN A 225 -88.50 -54.93 -35.65
CA GLN A 225 -89.13 -56.04 -34.94
C GLN A 225 -90.54 -55.66 -34.49
N HIS A 226 -90.69 -54.51 -33.84
CA HIS A 226 -92.00 -54.06 -33.37
C HIS A 226 -92.98 -53.73 -34.50
N GLU A 227 -92.51 -53.21 -35.64
CA GLU A 227 -93.32 -53.02 -36.85
C GLU A 227 -93.76 -54.36 -37.45
N ALA A 228 -92.84 -55.33 -37.55
CA ALA A 228 -93.15 -56.68 -38.00
C ALA A 228 -94.16 -57.38 -37.07
N ASP A 229 -93.98 -57.25 -35.76
CA ASP A 229 -94.91 -57.80 -34.75
C ASP A 229 -96.31 -57.17 -34.88
N LYS A 230 -96.39 -55.85 -35.07
CA LYS A 230 -97.65 -55.15 -35.33
C LYS A 230 -98.32 -55.60 -36.63
N GLU A 231 -97.55 -55.80 -37.70
CA GLU A 231 -98.09 -56.32 -38.95
C GLU A 231 -98.61 -57.75 -38.82
N LEU A 232 -97.92 -58.60 -38.05
CA LEU A 232 -98.39 -59.94 -37.74
C LEU A 232 -99.68 -59.91 -36.92
N GLU A 233 -99.74 -59.09 -35.86
CA GLU A 233 -100.94 -58.93 -35.04
C GLU A 233 -102.13 -58.40 -35.87
N ALA A 234 -101.90 -57.45 -36.78
CA ALA A 234 -102.94 -56.94 -37.69
C ALA A 234 -103.45 -58.03 -38.66
N LYS A 235 -102.55 -58.87 -39.18
CA LYS A 235 -102.93 -60.02 -40.02
C LYS A 235 -103.73 -61.05 -39.23
N GLU A 236 -103.32 -61.35 -38.00
CA GLU A 236 -104.06 -62.25 -37.11
C GLU A 236 -105.45 -61.72 -36.81
N LYS A 237 -105.59 -60.43 -36.48
CA LYS A 237 -106.89 -59.77 -36.29
C LYS A 237 -107.77 -59.84 -37.54
N ALA A 238 -107.21 -59.55 -38.72
CA ALA A 238 -107.95 -59.68 -39.99
C ALA A 238 -108.45 -61.12 -40.22
N ILE A 239 -107.61 -62.14 -39.96
CA ILE A 239 -108.02 -63.55 -40.07
C ILE A 239 -109.11 -63.89 -39.04
N GLU A 240 -109.00 -63.38 -37.82
CA GLU A 240 -110.04 -63.55 -36.79
C GLU A 240 -111.34 -62.87 -37.18
N GLU A 241 -111.30 -61.67 -37.73
CA GLU A 241 -112.46 -60.94 -38.25
C GLU A 241 -113.12 -61.71 -39.40
N GLU A 242 -112.33 -62.25 -40.34
CA GLU A 242 -112.83 -63.12 -41.42
C GLU A 242 -113.50 -64.38 -40.86
N ARG A 243 -112.87 -65.06 -39.88
CA ARG A 243 -113.45 -66.23 -39.20
C ARG A 243 -114.74 -65.87 -38.47
N GLN A 244 -114.79 -64.72 -37.79
CA GLN A 244 -115.98 -64.23 -37.13
C GLN A 244 -117.08 -63.88 -38.15
N ALA A 245 -116.73 -63.25 -39.27
CA ALA A 245 -117.66 -62.93 -40.34
C ALA A 245 -118.28 -64.19 -40.94
N LEU A 246 -117.47 -65.21 -41.24
CA LEU A 246 -117.94 -66.52 -41.68
C LEU A 246 -118.85 -67.18 -40.64
N ARG A 247 -118.48 -67.12 -39.35
CA ARG A 247 -119.32 -67.64 -38.27
C ARG A 247 -120.67 -66.90 -38.19
N ARG A 248 -120.67 -65.57 -38.33
CA ARG A 248 -121.88 -64.75 -38.38
C ARG A 248 -122.75 -65.13 -39.59
N GLN A 249 -122.15 -65.36 -40.77
CA GLN A 249 -122.86 -65.83 -41.96
C GLN A 249 -123.53 -67.19 -41.71
N ILE A 250 -122.82 -68.17 -41.17
CA ILE A 250 -123.40 -69.49 -40.84
C ILE A 250 -124.54 -69.37 -39.82
N ILE A 251 -124.38 -68.53 -38.79
CA ILE A 251 -125.45 -68.29 -37.81
C ILE A 251 -126.66 -67.64 -38.47
N GLU A 252 -126.47 -66.68 -39.37
CA GLU A 252 -127.56 -66.01 -40.07
C GLU A 252 -128.26 -66.96 -41.06
N GLU A 253 -127.51 -67.83 -41.76
CA GLU A 253 -128.07 -68.89 -42.61
C GLU A 253 -128.87 -69.91 -41.79
N GLU A 254 -128.35 -70.39 -40.66
CA GLU A 254 -129.08 -71.30 -39.76
C GLU A 254 -130.28 -70.60 -39.11
N ARG A 255 -130.16 -69.31 -38.74
CA ARG A 255 -131.28 -68.48 -38.27
C ARG A 255 -132.38 -68.42 -39.33
N GLN A 256 -132.04 -68.15 -40.59
CA GLN A 256 -133.00 -68.16 -41.69
C GLN A 256 -133.60 -69.55 -41.95
N ARG A 257 -132.80 -70.62 -41.88
CA ARG A 257 -133.31 -72.01 -42.00
C ARG A 257 -134.30 -72.35 -40.88
N LEU A 258 -133.97 -72.01 -39.64
CA LEU A 258 -134.83 -72.19 -38.47
C LEU A 258 -136.12 -71.39 -38.61
N LEU A 259 -136.00 -70.12 -39.01
CA LEU A 259 -137.12 -69.24 -39.32
C LEU A 259 -138.02 -69.86 -40.39
N LYS A 260 -137.50 -70.27 -41.55
CA LYS A 260 -138.30 -70.90 -42.62
C LYS A 260 -139.01 -72.19 -42.17
N ARG A 261 -138.37 -73.04 -41.38
CA ARG A 261 -138.93 -74.33 -40.93
C ARG A 261 -139.98 -74.20 -39.83
N HIS A 262 -139.77 -73.27 -38.90
CA HIS A 262 -140.57 -73.19 -37.68
C HIS A 262 -141.50 -71.97 -37.64
N ALA A 263 -141.25 -70.90 -38.40
CA ALA A 263 -142.06 -69.68 -38.32
C ALA A 263 -143.52 -69.92 -38.70
N THR A 264 -143.81 -70.70 -39.76
CA THR A 264 -145.20 -71.02 -40.15
C THR A 264 -145.93 -71.86 -39.10
N LYS A 265 -145.22 -72.73 -38.37
CA LYS A 265 -145.78 -73.55 -37.28
C LYS A 265 -145.93 -72.79 -35.95
N LEU A 266 -145.15 -71.72 -35.76
CA LEU A 266 -145.15 -70.87 -34.57
C LEU A 266 -145.93 -69.56 -34.79
N LEU A 267 -146.73 -69.47 -35.86
CA LEU A 267 -147.61 -68.35 -36.14
C LEU A 267 -148.56 -68.12 -34.94
N GLY A 268 -148.40 -66.98 -34.27
CA GLY A 268 -149.18 -66.61 -33.07
C GLY A 268 -148.44 -66.69 -31.73
N TYR A 269 -147.31 -67.41 -31.64
CA TYR A 269 -146.51 -67.56 -30.41
C TYR A 269 -145.13 -66.88 -30.47
N LEU A 270 -144.83 -66.14 -31.53
CA LEU A 270 -143.54 -65.49 -31.72
C LEU A 270 -143.48 -64.10 -31.05
N PRO A 271 -142.49 -63.82 -30.18
CA PRO A 271 -142.29 -62.50 -29.58
C PRO A 271 -142.11 -61.40 -30.64
N LYS A 272 -142.80 -60.27 -30.44
CA LYS A 272 -142.62 -59.07 -31.27
C LYS A 272 -141.19 -58.53 -31.04
N GLY A 273 -140.31 -58.66 -32.03
CA GLY A 273 -138.91 -58.17 -31.98
C GLY A 273 -137.82 -59.14 -32.45
N LEU A 274 -138.14 -60.42 -32.69
CA LEU A 274 -137.18 -61.42 -33.19
C LEU A 274 -136.98 -61.43 -34.71
N LEU A 275 -137.90 -60.83 -35.46
CA LEU A 275 -137.86 -60.74 -36.92
C LEU A 275 -137.27 -59.38 -37.34
N ARG A 276 -136.25 -59.39 -38.21
CA ARG A 276 -135.75 -58.19 -38.88
C ARG A 276 -136.65 -57.85 -40.07
N GLU A 277 -136.61 -56.60 -40.53
CA GLU A 277 -137.42 -56.13 -41.67
C GLU A 277 -137.13 -56.94 -42.95
N ASP A 278 -135.89 -57.38 -43.15
CA ASP A 278 -135.48 -58.25 -44.27
C ASP A 278 -136.07 -59.67 -44.16
N ASP A 279 -136.31 -60.18 -42.94
CA ASP A 279 -136.80 -61.54 -42.72
C ASP A 279 -138.27 -61.70 -43.15
N LEU A 280 -139.06 -60.61 -43.09
CA LEU A 280 -140.47 -60.58 -43.50
C LEU A 280 -140.66 -60.79 -45.01
N GLN A 281 -139.63 -60.52 -45.82
CA GLN A 281 -139.68 -60.72 -47.27
C GLN A 281 -139.73 -62.21 -47.66
N HIS A 282 -139.31 -63.12 -46.78
CA HIS A 282 -139.21 -64.55 -47.09
C HIS A 282 -140.45 -65.38 -46.70
N PHE A 283 -141.54 -64.76 -46.26
CA PHE A 283 -142.78 -65.42 -45.83
C PHE A 283 -144.01 -65.03 -46.67
N ASP A 284 -145.04 -65.88 -46.63
CA ASP A 284 -146.32 -65.71 -47.34
C ASP A 284 -147.09 -64.45 -46.88
N GLU A 285 -147.95 -63.90 -47.75
CA GLU A 285 -148.71 -62.65 -47.51
C GLU A 285 -149.54 -62.68 -46.21
N ASP A 286 -150.07 -63.84 -45.85
CA ASP A 286 -150.83 -64.05 -44.62
C ASP A 286 -149.97 -63.94 -43.35
N PHE A 287 -148.67 -64.26 -43.46
CA PHE A 287 -147.71 -64.10 -42.35
C PHE A 287 -147.32 -62.62 -42.17
N ARG A 288 -147.15 -61.87 -43.28
CA ARG A 288 -146.76 -60.45 -43.25
C ARG A 288 -147.82 -59.58 -42.56
N LYS A 289 -149.10 -59.80 -42.85
CA LYS A 289 -150.22 -59.02 -42.27
C LYS A 289 -150.31 -59.08 -40.74
N ASN A 290 -149.84 -60.15 -40.09
CA ASN A 290 -149.87 -60.28 -38.63
C ASN A 290 -148.76 -59.51 -37.90
N PHE A 291 -147.67 -59.18 -38.60
CA PHE A 291 -146.51 -58.49 -38.02
C PHE A 291 -146.34 -57.05 -38.53
N GLU A 292 -147.12 -56.63 -39.52
CA GLU A 292 -147.28 -55.22 -39.89
C GLU A 292 -148.01 -54.45 -38.78
N LYS A 293 -147.35 -53.43 -38.22
CA LYS A 293 -147.84 -52.67 -37.06
C LYS A 293 -149.00 -51.75 -37.45
N ARG A 294 -150.08 -51.80 -36.67
CA ARG A 294 -151.05 -50.71 -36.48
C ARG A 294 -150.32 -49.54 -35.78
N PRO A 295 -150.36 -48.29 -36.27
CA PRO A 295 -149.60 -47.20 -35.65
C PRO A 295 -150.33 -46.78 -34.37
N ALA A 296 -149.68 -47.01 -33.22
CA ALA A 296 -150.07 -46.41 -31.95
C ALA A 296 -148.95 -45.46 -31.53
N ASP A 297 -149.41 -44.25 -31.30
CA ASP A 297 -148.76 -43.03 -30.87
C ASP A 297 -148.38 -43.10 -29.37
N ILE A 298 -147.61 -42.11 -28.90
CA ILE A 298 -147.47 -41.69 -27.49
C ILE A 298 -146.38 -42.41 -26.64
N SER A 299 -145.24 -41.72 -26.59
CA SER A 299 -144.69 -41.09 -25.38
C SER A 299 -143.55 -41.74 -24.60
N SER A 300 -142.69 -40.81 -24.16
CA SER A 300 -141.86 -40.78 -22.95
C SER A 300 -140.56 -41.58 -22.96
N GLU A 301 -139.47 -41.14 -22.35
CA GLU A 301 -139.03 -39.88 -21.73
C GLU A 301 -137.65 -40.24 -21.15
N ASP A 302 -136.70 -39.33 -21.30
CA ASP A 302 -135.52 -39.10 -20.46
C ASP A 302 -134.55 -40.22 -20.00
N GLY A 303 -133.29 -39.79 -20.03
CA GLY A 303 -132.28 -40.05 -18.99
C GLY A 303 -131.60 -41.41 -19.09
N TRP A 304 -130.28 -41.52 -18.97
CA TRP A 304 -129.42 -40.79 -18.07
C TRP A 304 -127.97 -40.80 -18.57
N GLU A 305 -127.27 -39.73 -18.20
CA GLU A 305 -125.83 -39.64 -17.96
C GLU A 305 -125.33 -40.82 -17.12
N ASP A 306 -124.07 -41.25 -17.32
CA ASP A 306 -123.04 -40.96 -16.31
C ASP A 306 -121.62 -41.35 -16.75
N ASP A 307 -120.70 -40.62 -16.13
CA ASP A 307 -119.25 -40.54 -16.30
C ASP A 307 -118.44 -41.83 -16.03
N GLN A 308 -117.34 -42.01 -16.79
CA GLN A 308 -115.95 -41.96 -16.29
C GLN A 308 -114.90 -42.14 -17.40
#